data_AF-A0A522FQB0-F1
#
_entry.id   AF-A0A522FQB0-F1
#
_cell.length_a   1.000
_cell.length_b   1.000
_cell.length_c   1.000
_cell.angle_alpha   90.00
_cell.angle_beta   90.00
_cell.angle_gamma   90.00
#
_symmetry.space_group_name_H-M   'P 1'
#
loop_
_entity.id
_entity.type
_entity.pdbx_description
1 polymer ?
#
loop_
_entity_poly.entity_id
_entity_poly.type
_entity_poly.pdbx_seq_one_letter_code
_entity_poly.pdbx_strand_id
1 'polypeptide(L)'
;MGKKFKNKDLAARLGLSSTLVSLVLNNKADQQGIRKDTQEKVLMLAKQMGYFESLHEKNENAPVEEKPGVLGMIVPSLSDPFVIQIAPFLQKAFASIGVGFSIVT
;
A
#
# COMPACT_ATOMS: atom_id res chain seq x y z
N MET A 1 17.05 6.20 -11.00
CA MET A 1 16.03 5.50 -11.82
C MET A 1 15.88 4.07 -11.29
N GLY A 2 14.90 3.82 -10.41
CA GLY A 2 14.67 2.47 -9.85
C GLY A 2 14.13 1.53 -10.93
N LYS A 3 14.81 0.41 -11.14
CA LYS A 3 14.44 -0.60 -12.15
C LYS A 3 13.14 -1.25 -11.68
N LYS A 4 12.01 -0.92 -12.33
CA LYS A 4 10.71 -1.54 -12.02
C LYS A 4 10.80 -3.05 -12.25
N PHE A 5 10.81 -3.84 -11.18
CA PHE A 5 10.76 -5.30 -11.28
C PHE A 5 9.47 -5.74 -11.92
N LYS A 6 9.57 -6.39 -13.08
CA LYS A 6 8.42 -6.98 -13.77
C LYS A 6 8.39 -8.46 -13.45
N ASN A 7 7.30 -8.92 -12.86
CA ASN A 7 7.03 -10.36 -12.65
C ASN A 7 7.18 -11.18 -13.94
N LYS A 8 7.03 -10.55 -15.12
CA LYS A 8 7.26 -11.14 -16.44
C LYS A 8 8.72 -11.58 -16.66
N ASP A 9 9.69 -10.84 -16.16
CA ASP A 9 11.11 -11.18 -16.33
C ASP A 9 11.50 -12.38 -15.46
N LEU A 10 10.95 -12.45 -14.24
CA LEU A 10 11.14 -13.58 -13.35
C LEU A 10 10.51 -14.87 -13.92
N ALA A 11 9.32 -14.73 -14.50
CA ALA A 11 8.61 -15.80 -15.19
C ALA A 11 9.42 -16.35 -16.39
N ALA A 12 9.96 -15.47 -17.23
CA ALA A 12 10.76 -15.85 -18.38
C ALA A 12 12.05 -16.61 -17.99
N ARG A 13 12.73 -16.18 -16.91
CA ARG A 13 13.96 -16.85 -16.43
C ARG A 13 13.72 -18.23 -15.85
N LEU A 14 12.55 -18.46 -15.25
CA LEU A 14 12.19 -19.74 -14.63
C LEU A 14 11.43 -20.67 -15.58
N GLY A 15 11.05 -20.20 -16.77
CA GLY A 15 10.16 -20.93 -17.68
C GLY A 15 8.75 -21.12 -17.10
N LEU A 16 8.34 -20.26 -16.18
CA LEU A 16 7.05 -20.32 -15.48
C LEU A 16 6.11 -19.24 -16.02
N SER A 17 4.81 -19.36 -15.74
CA SER A 17 3.86 -18.28 -16.05
C SER A 17 3.98 -17.13 -15.06
N SER A 18 3.72 -15.90 -15.51
CA SER A 18 3.68 -14.73 -14.62
C SER A 18 2.65 -14.87 -13.50
N THR A 19 1.56 -15.62 -13.77
CA THR A 19 0.52 -15.94 -12.80
C THR A 19 1.06 -16.86 -11.71
N LEU A 20 1.81 -17.91 -12.07
CA LEU A 20 2.41 -18.83 -11.11
C LEU A 20 3.42 -18.11 -10.22
N VAL A 21 4.27 -17.28 -10.81
CA VAL A 21 5.21 -16.42 -10.07
C VAL A 21 4.48 -15.50 -9.10
N SER A 22 3.40 -14.86 -9.53
CA SER A 22 2.57 -14.01 -8.66
C SER A 22 1.95 -14.80 -7.51
N LEU A 23 1.48 -16.03 -7.75
CA LEU A 23 0.90 -16.88 -6.72
C LEU A 23 1.94 -17.29 -5.66
N VAL A 24 3.18 -17.60 -6.07
CA VAL A 24 4.28 -17.90 -5.14
C VAL A 24 4.66 -16.66 -4.33
N LEU A 25 4.81 -15.50 -4.96
CA LEU A 25 5.16 -14.26 -4.27
C LEU A 25 4.08 -13.77 -3.30
N ASN A 26 2.81 -14.11 -3.57
CA ASN A 26 1.67 -13.79 -2.69
C ASN A 26 1.37 -14.89 -1.65
N ASN A 27 2.26 -15.87 -1.44
CA ASN A 27 2.05 -17.01 -0.54
C ASN A 27 0.76 -17.83 -0.83
N LYS A 28 0.27 -17.80 -2.08
CA LYS A 28 -0.89 -18.58 -2.54
C LYS A 28 -0.49 -19.87 -3.26
N ALA A 29 0.79 -20.20 -3.26
CA ALA A 29 1.30 -21.35 -4.00
C ALA A 29 0.93 -22.71 -3.39
N ASP A 30 0.85 -22.80 -2.06
CA ASP A 30 0.38 -24.01 -1.38
C ASP A 30 -1.08 -24.32 -1.69
N GLN A 31 -1.93 -23.29 -1.81
CA GLN A 31 -3.34 -23.43 -2.17
C GLN A 31 -3.55 -23.91 -3.62
N GLN A 32 -2.51 -23.81 -4.46
CA GLN A 32 -2.54 -24.21 -5.86
C GLN A 32 -1.73 -25.49 -6.12
N GLY A 33 -1.24 -26.15 -5.06
CA GLY A 33 -0.51 -27.41 -5.17
C GLY A 33 0.85 -27.29 -5.87
N ILE A 34 1.47 -26.10 -5.87
CA ILE A 34 2.77 -25.90 -6.51
C ILE A 34 3.85 -26.60 -5.67
N ARG A 35 4.68 -27.42 -6.31
CA ARG A 35 5.78 -28.15 -5.66
C ARG A 35 6.71 -27.17 -4.92
N LYS A 36 7.08 -27.51 -3.69
CA LYS A 36 7.96 -26.70 -2.84
C LYS A 36 9.30 -26.35 -3.51
N ASP A 37 9.87 -27.29 -4.27
CA ASP A 37 11.09 -27.06 -5.07
C ASP A 37 10.91 -25.89 -6.06
N THR A 38 9.77 -25.81 -6.74
CA THR A 38 9.47 -24.70 -7.66
C THR A 38 9.25 -23.39 -6.90
N GLN A 39 8.60 -23.43 -5.74
CA GLN A 39 8.38 -22.25 -4.91
C GLN A 39 9.71 -21.66 -4.42
N GLU A 40 10.61 -22.52 -3.95
CA GLU A 40 11.91 -22.13 -3.44
C GLU A 40 12.79 -21.50 -4.52
N LYS A 41 12.80 -22.08 -5.74
CA LYS A 41 13.47 -21.49 -6.90
C LYS A 41 12.94 -20.10 -7.24
N VAL A 42 11.63 -19.90 -7.21
CA VAL A 42 11.00 -18.59 -7.46
C VAL A 42 11.39 -17.58 -6.37
N LEU A 43 11.30 -17.96 -5.09
CA LEU A 43 11.62 -17.08 -3.95
C LEU A 43 13.10 -16.70 -3.94
N MET A 44 13.99 -17.64 -4.20
CA MET A 44 15.43 -17.40 -4.28
C MET A 44 15.76 -16.42 -5.42
N LEU A 45 15.20 -16.65 -6.60
CA LEU A 45 15.44 -15.78 -7.76
C LEU A 45 14.82 -14.39 -7.55
N ALA A 46 13.64 -14.31 -6.93
CA ALA A 46 13.01 -13.04 -6.55
C ALA A 46 13.87 -12.25 -5.56
N LYS A 47 14.46 -12.93 -4.57
CA LYS A 47 15.34 -12.33 -3.58
C LYS A 47 16.66 -11.86 -4.19
N GLN A 48 17.30 -12.67 -5.04
CA GLN A 48 18.51 -12.26 -5.78
C GLN A 48 18.26 -11.08 -6.72
N MET A 49 17.05 -11.01 -7.26
CA MET A 49 16.65 -9.87 -8.06
C MET A 49 16.25 -8.66 -7.22
N GLY A 50 16.20 -8.70 -5.89
CA GLY A 50 15.76 -7.54 -5.09
C GLY A 50 14.26 -7.25 -5.24
N TYR A 51 13.45 -8.25 -5.60
CA TYR A 51 11.98 -8.10 -5.65
C TYR A 51 11.43 -7.62 -4.30
N PHE A 52 11.91 -8.18 -3.20
CA PHE A 52 11.52 -7.77 -1.85
C PHE A 52 12.07 -6.38 -1.49
N GLU A 53 13.28 -6.03 -1.92
CA GLU A 53 13.82 -4.67 -1.75
C GLU A 53 12.97 -3.66 -2.54
N SER A 54 12.49 -4.01 -3.72
CA SER A 54 11.58 -3.16 -4.49
C SER A 54 10.15 -3.10 -3.91
N LEU A 55 9.73 -4.09 -3.12
CA LEU A 55 8.50 -4.01 -2.33
C LEU A 55 8.67 -3.09 -1.13
N HIS A 56 9.85 -3.14 -0.48
CA HIS A 56 10.26 -2.15 0.51
C HIS A 56 10.29 -0.76 -0.12
N GLU A 57 10.94 -0.55 -1.27
CA GLU A 57 10.90 0.71 -2.01
C GLU A 57 9.49 1.09 -2.50
N LYS A 58 8.60 0.14 -2.79
CA LYS A 58 7.20 0.44 -3.15
C LYS A 58 6.37 0.86 -1.94
N ASN A 59 6.74 0.42 -0.74
CA ASN A 59 6.24 0.95 0.53
C ASN A 59 7.00 2.22 0.98
N GLU A 60 8.21 2.45 0.48
CA GLU A 60 9.12 3.53 0.89
C GLU A 60 9.22 4.67 -0.16
N ASN A 61 8.38 4.66 -1.20
CA ASN A 61 8.20 5.77 -2.15
C ASN A 61 6.93 6.58 -1.83
N ALA A 62 6.88 7.10 -0.62
CA ALA A 62 7.29 8.49 -0.45
C ALA A 62 8.07 8.53 0.87
N PRO A 63 9.03 9.45 1.06
CA PRO A 63 9.15 10.00 2.39
C PRO A 63 7.71 10.36 2.75
N VAL A 64 7.16 9.75 3.81
CA VAL A 64 6.08 10.42 4.51
C VAL A 64 6.76 11.67 5.03
N GLU A 65 6.85 12.68 4.16
CA GLU A 65 6.65 14.04 4.59
C GLU A 65 5.47 13.88 5.52
N GLU A 66 5.70 14.06 6.82
CA GLU A 66 4.66 14.18 7.82
C GLU A 66 3.87 15.47 7.47
N LYS A 67 3.39 15.58 6.23
CA LYS A 67 2.41 16.55 5.82
C LYS A 67 1.19 16.12 6.62
N PRO A 68 0.80 16.91 7.62
CA PRO A 68 -0.38 16.59 8.40
C PRO A 68 -1.52 16.40 7.38
N GLY A 69 -2.08 15.20 7.33
CA GLY A 69 -3.23 14.92 6.48
C GLY A 69 -4.33 15.92 6.83
N VAL A 70 -5.10 16.37 5.84
CA VAL A 70 -6.26 17.24 6.09
C VAL A 70 -7.52 16.40 5.92
N LEU A 71 -8.37 16.41 6.94
CA LEU A 71 -9.69 15.78 6.93
C LEU A 71 -10.76 16.83 6.63
N GLY A 72 -11.50 16.62 5.55
CA GLY A 72 -12.59 17.50 5.11
C GLY A 72 -13.96 16.93 5.49
N MET A 73 -14.82 17.74 6.10
CA MET A 73 -16.22 17.40 6.38
C MET A 73 -17.12 18.20 5.41
N ILE A 74 -17.92 17.51 4.61
CA ILE A 74 -18.90 18.13 3.70
C ILE A 74 -20.25 18.13 4.41
N VAL A 75 -20.83 19.33 4.57
CA VAL A 75 -22.13 19.51 5.23
C VAL A 75 -23.09 20.28 4.33
N PRO A 76 -24.42 20.07 4.46
CA PRO A 76 -25.39 20.86 3.68
C PRO A 76 -25.47 22.33 4.10
N SER A 77 -25.13 22.64 5.35
CA SER A 77 -25.14 24.00 5.90
C SER A 77 -24.29 24.10 7.17
N LEU A 78 -23.52 25.16 7.29
CA LEU A 78 -22.78 25.50 8.51
C LEU A 78 -23.69 26.01 9.65
N SER A 79 -24.95 26.34 9.34
CA SER A 79 -25.93 26.81 10.32
C SER A 79 -26.63 25.67 11.06
N ASP A 80 -26.34 24.40 10.71
CA ASP A 80 -26.93 23.26 11.38
C ASP A 80 -26.44 23.19 12.84
N PRO A 81 -27.35 23.20 13.85
CA PRO A 81 -26.98 23.17 15.26
C PRO A 81 -26.12 21.95 15.64
N PHE A 82 -26.25 20.82 14.94
CA PHE A 82 -25.41 19.65 15.15
C PHE A 82 -23.98 19.90 14.68
N VAL A 83 -23.82 20.49 13.49
CA VAL A 83 -22.50 20.82 12.92
C VAL A 83 -21.76 21.83 13.80
N ILE A 84 -22.46 22.88 14.25
CA ILE A 84 -21.91 23.90 15.15
C ILE A 84 -21.43 23.27 16.46
N GLN A 85 -22.21 22.34 17.02
CA GLN A 85 -21.87 21.69 18.28
C GLN A 85 -20.69 20.72 18.12
N ILE A 86 -20.60 19.94 17.05
CA ILE A 86 -19.59 18.88 16.91
C ILE A 86 -18.25 19.39 16.37
N ALA A 87 -18.26 20.45 15.54
CA ALA A 87 -17.06 20.95 14.86
C ALA A 87 -15.88 21.28 15.80
N PRO A 88 -16.06 21.95 16.96
CA PRO A 88 -14.96 22.24 17.88
C PRO A 88 -14.31 20.98 18.47
N PHE A 89 -15.12 19.94 18.75
CA PHE A 89 -14.62 18.68 19.29
C PHE A 89 -13.79 17.93 18.27
N LEU A 90 -14.26 17.87 17.01
CA LEU A 90 -13.52 17.27 15.90
C LEU A 90 -12.21 18.00 15.64
N GLN A 91 -12.24 19.33 15.57
CA GLN A 91 -11.02 20.14 15.39
C GLN A 91 -9.99 19.85 16.49
N LYS A 92 -10.41 19.75 17.76
CA LYS A 92 -9.51 19.43 18.87
C LYS A 92 -8.97 18.01 18.80
N ALA A 93 -9.81 17.04 18.46
CA ALA A 93 -9.41 15.63 18.32
C ALA A 93 -8.37 15.46 17.20
N PHE A 94 -8.61 16.07 16.04
CA PHE A 94 -7.69 15.99 14.89
C PHE A 94 -6.41 16.78 15.12
N ALA A 95 -6.48 17.96 15.76
CA ALA A 95 -5.28 18.70 16.14
C ALA A 95 -4.36 17.89 17.08
N SER A 96 -4.94 17.12 18.02
CA SER A 96 -4.16 16.27 18.94
C SER A 96 -3.38 15.15 18.26
N ILE A 97 -3.79 14.73 17.06
CA ILE A 97 -3.12 13.69 16.28
C ILE A 97 -2.32 14.29 15.10
N GLY A 98 -2.17 15.61 15.04
CA GLY A 98 -1.43 16.28 13.98
C GLY A 98 -2.13 16.25 12.62
N VAL A 99 -3.47 16.25 12.60
CA VAL A 99 -4.29 16.22 11.38
C VAL A 99 -5.05 17.54 11.25
N GLY A 100 -4.96 18.19 10.09
CA GLY A 100 -5.73 19.40 9.80
C GLY A 100 -7.21 19.06 9.60
N PHE A 101 -8.12 19.97 9.96
CA PHE A 101 -9.56 19.76 9.81
C PHE A 101 -10.21 20.95 9.09
N SER A 102 -11.04 20.69 8.10
CA SER A 102 -11.77 21.72 7.34
C SER A 102 -13.21 21.30 7.12
N ILE A 103 -14.13 22.28 7.09
CA ILE A 103 -15.55 22.06 6.81
C ILE A 103 -15.90 22.85 5.55
N VAL A 104 -16.56 22.17 4.61
CA VAL A 104 -17.01 22.74 3.35
C VAL A 104 -18.52 22.53 3.27
N THR A 105 -19.22 23.55 2.77
CA THR A 105 -20.67 23.54 2.55
C THR A 105 -21.01 23.63 1.07
#